data_AF-A0A9X7ASZ8-F1
#
_entry.id   AF-A0A9X7ASZ8-F1
#
_cell.length_a   1.000
_cell.length_b   1.000
_cell.length_c   1.000
_cell.angle_alpha   90.00
_cell.angle_beta   90.00
_cell.angle_gamma   90.00
#
_symmetry.space_group_name_H-M   'P 1'
#
loop_
_entity.id
_entity.type
_entity.pdbx_description
1 polymer ?
#
loop_
_entity_poly.entity_id
_entity_poly.type
_entity_poly.pdbx_seq_one_letter_code
_entity_poly.pdbx_strand_id
1 'polypeptide(L)'
;YEGVVAHSTATPEAPAINIQRYETRTWRNAFVHYAVDWNETIQIADTKYMAYGAGPGANKRFVHVELCETADYSKFKRSYEKYVRLLARILKDNNLSVDKGLWTHNDVRKYLGGTDHEDPIDYLRS
;
A
#
# COMPACT_ATOMS: atom_id res chain seq x y z
N TYR A 1 5.03 0.54 -14.09
CA TYR A 1 3.93 -0.27 -13.53
C TYR A 1 2.62 0.10 -14.21
N GLU A 2 1.61 -0.77 -14.20
CA GLU A 2 0.26 -0.51 -14.73
C GLU A 2 -0.63 0.27 -13.74
N GLY A 3 -0.19 0.41 -12.48
CA GLY A 3 -0.89 1.17 -11.47
C GLY A 3 -0.23 1.12 -10.09
N VAL A 4 -1.01 1.44 -9.07
CA VAL A 4 -0.68 1.33 -7.65
C VAL A 4 -1.82 0.65 -6.90
N VAL A 5 -1.47 -0.30 -6.03
CA VAL A 5 -2.39 -0.89 -5.06
C VAL A 5 -2.25 -0.16 -3.73
N ALA A 6 -3.37 0.40 -3.30
CA ALA A 6 -3.59 0.99 -1.99
C ALA A 6 -3.91 -0.13 -0.98
N HIS A 7 -3.09 -0.24 0.06
CA HIS A 7 -3.25 -1.19 1.18
C HIS A 7 -3.44 -0.48 2.53
N SER A 8 -3.87 -1.22 3.55
CA SER A 8 -3.68 -0.87 4.97
C SER A 8 -3.13 -2.06 5.77
N THR A 9 -2.37 -1.75 6.83
CA THR A 9 -1.44 -2.72 7.44
C THR A 9 -2.10 -3.80 8.31
N ALA A 10 -3.39 -3.69 8.63
CA ALA A 10 -4.12 -4.52 9.60
C ALA A 10 -3.38 -4.68 10.95
N THR A 11 -2.48 -3.74 11.28
CA THR A 11 -1.64 -3.77 12.48
C THR A 11 -1.78 -2.42 13.18
N PRO A 12 -2.69 -2.31 14.16
CA PRO A 12 -2.99 -1.05 14.83
C PRO A 12 -1.76 -0.42 15.49
N GLU A 13 -1.59 0.88 15.29
CA GLU A 13 -0.57 1.73 15.93
C GLU A 13 0.89 1.34 15.61
N ALA A 14 1.13 0.50 14.61
CA ALA A 14 2.48 0.20 14.13
C ALA A 14 2.97 1.31 13.18
N PRO A 15 4.04 2.06 13.52
CA PRO A 15 4.62 3.05 12.60
C PRO A 15 5.30 2.37 11.40
N ALA A 16 5.52 3.13 10.33
CA ALA A 16 6.08 2.66 9.06
C ALA A 16 7.45 1.96 9.24
N ILE A 17 8.27 2.43 10.18
CA ILE A 17 9.56 1.80 10.51
C ILE A 17 9.40 0.37 11.04
N ASN A 18 8.31 0.07 11.75
CA ASN A 18 8.04 -1.29 12.22
C ASN A 18 7.64 -2.20 11.06
N ILE A 19 6.84 -1.70 10.12
CA ILE A 19 6.49 -2.41 8.88
C ILE A 19 7.75 -2.73 8.08
N GLN A 20 8.60 -1.73 7.82
CA GLN A 20 9.87 -1.91 7.12
C GLN A 20 10.77 -2.96 7.78
N ARG A 21 10.93 -2.91 9.11
CA ARG A 21 11.74 -3.90 9.85
C ARG A 21 11.15 -5.30 9.83
N TYR A 22 9.82 -5.42 9.84
CA TYR A 22 9.15 -6.70 9.75
C TYR A 22 9.33 -7.30 8.36
N GLU A 23 8.95 -6.57 7.32
CA GLU A 23 9.01 -7.03 5.94
C GLU A 23 10.44 -7.33 5.49
N THR A 24 11.43 -6.56 5.93
CA THR A 24 12.85 -6.86 5.64
C THR A 24 13.27 -8.25 6.15
N ARG A 25 12.70 -8.72 7.27
CA ARG A 25 13.00 -10.03 7.85
C ARG A 25 12.13 -11.15 7.26
N THR A 26 10.93 -10.83 6.79
CA THR A 26 9.92 -11.80 6.32
C THR A 26 9.64 -11.72 4.83
N TRP A 27 10.47 -11.02 4.05
CA TRP A 27 10.22 -10.68 2.63
C TRP A 27 9.88 -11.87 1.73
N ARG A 28 10.32 -13.09 2.08
CA ARG A 28 9.98 -14.30 1.33
C ARG A 28 8.48 -14.64 1.36
N ASN A 29 7.77 -14.14 2.37
CA ASN A 29 6.31 -14.29 2.51
C ASN A 29 5.59 -13.12 1.84
N ALA A 30 5.88 -11.90 2.28
CA ALA A 30 5.25 -10.68 1.78
C ALA A 30 6.16 -9.47 2.03
N PHE A 31 6.09 -8.48 1.14
CA PHE A 31 6.62 -7.14 1.32
C PHE A 31 5.99 -6.18 0.32
N VAL A 32 5.99 -4.89 0.62
CA VAL A 32 5.48 -3.82 -0.25
C VAL A 32 6.61 -2.85 -0.67
N HIS A 33 6.26 -1.87 -1.50
CA HIS A 33 7.23 -0.85 -1.92
C HIS A 33 7.35 0.28 -0.90
N TYR A 34 6.23 0.67 -0.29
CA TYR A 34 6.17 1.79 0.64
C TYR A 34 5.27 1.49 1.83
N ALA A 35 5.64 2.02 2.99
CA ALA A 35 4.76 2.16 4.14
C ALA A 35 4.67 3.64 4.55
N VAL A 36 3.45 4.11 4.87
CA VAL A 36 3.16 5.51 5.19
C VAL A 36 2.49 5.60 6.56
N ASP A 37 3.00 6.47 7.43
CA ASP A 37 2.40 6.75 8.73
C ASP A 37 2.29 8.27 9.02
N TRP A 38 1.94 8.58 10.27
CA TRP A 38 1.70 9.94 10.73
C TRP A 38 2.98 10.79 10.79
N ASN A 39 4.16 10.18 10.80
CA ASN A 39 5.46 10.82 10.84
C ASN A 39 6.14 10.84 9.46
N GLU A 40 6.16 9.72 8.75
CA GLU A 40 7.06 9.50 7.62
C GLU A 40 6.46 8.63 6.50
N THR A 41 7.22 8.52 5.43
CA THR A 41 6.98 7.62 4.30
C THR A 41 8.29 6.89 4.04
N ILE A 42 8.28 5.57 4.23
CA ILE A 42 9.46 4.74 4.06
C ILE A 42 9.32 3.95 2.77
N GLN A 43 10.32 4.06 1.90
CA GLN A 43 10.48 3.15 0.78
C GLN A 43 11.19 1.88 1.27
N ILE A 44 10.48 0.75 1.24
CA ILE A 44 10.97 -0.55 1.70
C ILE A 44 11.69 -1.27 0.54
N ALA A 45 11.16 -1.16 -0.68
CA ALA A 45 11.71 -1.79 -1.87
C ALA A 45 11.75 -0.84 -3.08
N ASP A 46 12.71 -1.08 -3.98
CA ASP A 46 12.86 -0.31 -5.22
C ASP A 46 11.68 -0.64 -6.18
N THR A 47 11.00 0.40 -6.68
CA THR A 47 9.90 0.30 -7.65
C THR A 47 10.33 -0.14 -9.04
N LYS A 48 11.62 -0.39 -9.26
CA LYS A 48 12.10 -1.10 -10.46
C LYS A 48 11.79 -2.60 -10.44
N TYR A 49 11.55 -3.18 -9.26
CA TYR A 49 11.35 -4.61 -9.07
C TYR A 49 10.03 -4.91 -8.39
N MET A 50 9.46 -6.07 -8.71
CA MET A 50 8.20 -6.53 -8.14
C MET A 50 8.23 -6.60 -6.61
N ALA A 51 7.04 -6.46 -6.00
CA ALA A 51 6.82 -6.74 -4.57
C ALA A 51 5.89 -7.94 -4.40
N TYR A 52 5.80 -8.50 -3.19
CA TYR A 52 4.90 -9.61 -2.86
C TYR A 52 3.71 -9.12 -2.02
N GLY A 53 2.98 -8.13 -2.54
CA GLY A 53 2.03 -7.36 -1.75
C GLY A 53 0.55 -7.61 -2.04
N ALA A 54 0.16 -8.29 -3.14
CA ALA A 54 -1.27 -8.54 -3.42
C ALA A 54 -1.54 -9.81 -4.24
N GLY A 55 -0.68 -10.82 -4.09
CA GLY A 55 -0.79 -12.06 -4.84
C GLY A 55 -0.24 -12.00 -6.28
N PRO A 56 -0.10 -13.16 -6.94
CA PRO A 56 0.66 -13.31 -8.18
C PRO A 56 0.10 -12.48 -9.35
N GLY A 57 -1.21 -12.23 -9.37
CA GLY A 57 -1.88 -11.45 -10.40
C GLY A 57 -1.53 -9.96 -10.37
N ALA A 58 -1.09 -9.42 -9.23
CA ALA A 58 -0.79 -8.00 -9.05
C ALA A 58 0.70 -7.70 -8.80
N ASN A 59 1.43 -8.62 -8.16
CA ASN A 59 2.80 -8.41 -7.68
C ASN A 59 3.78 -7.79 -8.70
N LYS A 60 3.67 -8.16 -9.99
CA LYS A 60 4.54 -7.63 -11.07
C LYS A 60 3.99 -6.39 -11.77
N ARG A 61 2.74 -6.03 -11.51
CA ARG A 61 1.96 -5.06 -12.30
C ARG A 61 1.76 -3.74 -11.57
N PHE A 62 1.85 -3.72 -10.25
CA PHE A 62 1.56 -2.52 -9.45
C PHE A 62 2.68 -2.15 -8.47
N VAL A 63 2.78 -0.86 -8.16
CA VAL A 63 3.42 -0.42 -6.91
C VAL A 63 2.49 -0.77 -5.74
N HIS A 64 3.04 -1.14 -4.59
CA HIS A 64 2.26 -1.51 -3.40
C HIS A 64 2.57 -0.51 -2.28
N VAL A 65 1.55 0.16 -1.76
CA VAL A 65 1.69 1.19 -0.72
C VAL A 65 0.78 0.88 0.46
N GLU A 66 1.39 0.68 1.62
CA GLU A 66 0.72 0.44 2.90
C GLU A 66 0.41 1.73 3.65
N LEU A 67 -0.83 1.88 4.10
CA LEU A 67 -1.23 2.90 5.07
C LEU A 67 -1.23 2.28 6.47
N CYS A 68 -0.37 2.81 7.36
CA CYS A 68 -0.33 2.35 8.74
C CYS A 68 -1.62 2.75 9.49
N GLU A 69 -2.19 1.78 10.22
CA GLU A 69 -3.47 1.95 10.89
C GLU A 69 -3.36 2.62 12.27
N THR A 70 -4.30 3.50 12.59
CA THR A 70 -4.36 4.23 13.86
C THR A 70 -5.80 4.62 14.19
N ALA A 71 -6.13 4.64 15.48
CA ALA A 71 -7.43 5.13 15.98
C ALA A 71 -7.40 6.65 16.31
N ASP A 72 -6.23 7.28 16.30
CA ASP A 72 -6.09 8.71 16.54
C ASP A 72 -6.32 9.49 15.23
N TYR A 73 -7.40 10.30 15.21
CA TYR A 73 -7.78 11.07 14.02
C TYR A 73 -6.69 12.04 13.53
N SER A 74 -5.90 12.62 14.43
CA SER A 74 -4.82 13.54 14.06
C SER A 74 -3.64 12.79 13.43
N LYS A 75 -3.32 11.59 13.92
CA LYS A 75 -2.38 10.68 13.24
C LYS A 75 -2.93 10.27 11.88
N PHE A 76 -4.18 9.78 11.82
CA PHE A 76 -4.83 9.34 10.58
C PHE A 76 -4.76 10.42 9.51
N LYS A 77 -5.20 11.65 9.81
CA LYS A 77 -5.20 12.76 8.85
C LYS A 77 -3.81 13.00 8.26
N ARG A 78 -2.76 13.02 9.10
CA ARG A 78 -1.38 13.19 8.65
C ARG A 78 -0.86 12.01 7.83
N SER A 79 -1.26 10.78 8.16
CA SER A 79 -0.91 9.59 7.38
C SER A 79 -1.59 9.63 6.02
N TYR A 80 -2.90 9.87 6.00
CA TYR A 80 -3.75 9.84 4.82
C TYR A 80 -3.36 10.93 3.81
N GLU A 81 -3.02 12.14 4.28
CA GLU A 81 -2.51 13.21 3.41
C GLU A 81 -1.21 12.81 2.69
N LYS A 82 -0.25 12.19 3.39
CA LYS A 82 1.00 11.71 2.78
C LYS A 82 0.72 10.56 1.82
N TYR A 83 -0.15 9.64 2.22
CA TYR A 83 -0.52 8.45 1.48
C TYR A 83 -1.16 8.80 0.14
N VAL A 84 -2.20 9.64 0.14
CA VAL A 84 -2.88 10.09 -1.10
C VAL A 84 -1.92 10.86 -2.01
N ARG A 85 -1.03 11.71 -1.45
CA ARG A 85 0.00 12.40 -2.24
C ARG A 85 0.97 11.43 -2.91
N LEU A 86 1.39 10.37 -2.21
CA LEU A 86 2.26 9.35 -2.78
C LEU A 86 1.55 8.56 -3.87
N LEU A 87 0.31 8.11 -3.65
CA LEU A 87 -0.49 7.43 -4.67
C LEU A 87 -0.65 8.30 -5.92
N ALA A 88 -1.04 9.56 -5.75
CA ALA A 88 -1.20 10.51 -6.86
C ALA A 88 0.11 10.75 -7.62
N ARG A 89 1.25 10.83 -6.90
CA ARG A 89 2.57 10.94 -7.53
C ARG A 89 2.91 9.71 -8.36
N ILE A 90 2.72 8.50 -7.83
CA ILE A 90 2.99 7.27 -8.57
C ILE A 90 2.14 7.21 -9.85
N LEU A 91 0.86 7.55 -9.76
CA LEU A 91 -0.02 7.62 -10.94
C LEU A 91 0.48 8.64 -11.96
N LYS A 92 0.79 9.85 -11.52
CA LYS A 92 1.31 10.93 -12.38
C LYS A 92 2.61 10.53 -13.06
N ASP A 93 3.57 9.99 -12.31
CA ASP A 93 4.88 9.59 -12.82
C ASP A 93 4.78 8.44 -13.85
N ASN A 94 3.71 7.64 -13.80
CA ASN A 94 3.40 6.60 -14.79
C ASN A 94 2.39 7.04 -15.87
N ASN A 95 1.99 8.32 -15.90
CA ASN A 95 0.97 8.87 -16.80
C ASN A 95 -0.37 8.10 -16.77
N LEU A 96 -0.81 7.73 -15.56
CA LEU A 96 -2.05 6.99 -15.31
C LEU A 96 -3.10 7.88 -14.68
N SER A 97 -4.35 7.69 -15.08
CA SER A 97 -5.52 8.29 -14.43
C SER A 97 -5.97 7.45 -13.23
N VAL A 98 -6.69 8.07 -12.29
CA VAL A 98 -7.16 7.41 -11.07
C VAL A 98 -8.08 6.23 -11.39
N ASP A 99 -8.99 6.37 -12.36
CA ASP A 99 -9.95 5.34 -12.78
C ASP A 99 -9.31 4.07 -13.37
N LYS A 100 -8.05 4.17 -13.84
CA LYS A 100 -7.33 3.04 -14.44
C LYS A 100 -6.22 2.50 -13.56
N GLY A 101 -5.50 3.39 -12.89
CA GLY A 101 -4.25 3.07 -12.20
C GLY A 101 -4.38 2.89 -10.71
N LEU A 102 -5.45 3.37 -10.06
CA LEU A 102 -5.62 3.20 -8.60
C LEU A 102 -6.47 1.97 -8.32
N TRP A 103 -5.90 1.04 -7.57
CA TRP A 103 -6.55 -0.20 -7.16
C TRP A 103 -6.49 -0.33 -5.64
N THR A 104 -7.53 -0.88 -5.02
CA THR A 104 -7.47 -1.41 -3.65
C THR A 104 -7.06 -2.87 -3.67
N HIS A 105 -6.67 -3.45 -2.53
CA HIS A 105 -6.44 -4.88 -2.45
C HIS A 105 -7.71 -5.67 -2.78
N ASN A 106 -8.88 -5.13 -2.42
CA ASN A 106 -10.18 -5.70 -2.82
C ASN A 106 -10.40 -5.72 -4.34
N ASP A 107 -9.92 -4.71 -5.07
CA ASP A 107 -9.99 -4.73 -6.54
C ASP A 107 -9.14 -5.87 -7.11
N VAL A 108 -7.95 -6.10 -6.54
CA VAL A 108 -7.10 -7.23 -6.91
C VAL A 108 -7.81 -8.56 -6.62
N ARG A 109 -8.37 -8.74 -5.43
CA ARG A 109 -9.19 -9.92 -5.07
C ARG A 109 -10.29 -10.18 -6.10
N LYS A 110 -11.05 -9.15 -6.47
CA LYS A 110 -12.23 -9.26 -7.36
C LYS A 110 -11.87 -9.53 -8.81
N TYR A 111 -10.86 -8.84 -9.35
CA TYR A 111 -10.60 -8.84 -10.79
C TYR A 111 -9.40 -9.67 -11.22
N LEU A 112 -8.43 -9.91 -10.32
CA LEU A 112 -7.19 -10.64 -10.63
C LEU A 112 -7.07 -11.97 -9.86
N GLY A 113 -7.69 -12.07 -8.67
CA GLY A 113 -7.62 -13.24 -7.81
C GLY A 113 -6.22 -13.49 -7.23
N GLY A 114 -6.06 -14.62 -6.54
CA GLY A 114 -4.79 -14.99 -5.89
C GLY A 114 -4.51 -14.27 -4.56
N THR A 115 -5.51 -13.58 -4.03
CA THR A 115 -5.59 -12.97 -2.70
C THR A 115 -7.07 -12.90 -2.29
N ASP A 116 -7.36 -12.92 -0.98
CA ASP A 116 -8.69 -12.79 -0.41
C ASP A 116 -8.86 -11.51 0.44
N HIS A 117 -7.83 -10.67 0.48
CA HIS A 117 -7.81 -9.42 1.24
C HIS A 117 -8.72 -8.32 0.65
N GLU A 118 -9.24 -7.45 1.51
CA GLU A 118 -10.19 -6.40 1.15
C GLU A 118 -9.77 -4.97 1.58
N ASP A 119 -8.56 -4.83 2.12
CA ASP A 119 -8.01 -3.55 2.54
C ASP A 119 -7.84 -2.56 1.36
N PRO A 120 -7.86 -1.23 1.62
CA PRO A 120 -7.97 -0.55 2.91
C PRO A 120 -9.41 -0.16 3.27
N ILE A 121 -10.43 -0.78 2.63
CA ILE A 121 -11.80 -0.27 2.63
C ILE A 121 -12.40 -0.19 4.04
N ASP A 122 -12.26 -1.25 4.83
CA ASP A 122 -12.87 -1.31 6.16
C ASP A 122 -12.18 -0.37 7.14
N TYR A 123 -10.85 -0.28 7.10
CA TYR A 123 -10.10 0.69 7.91
C TYR A 123 -10.53 2.13 7.60
N LEU A 124 -10.65 2.50 6.33
CA LEU A 124 -11.06 3.85 5.93
C LEU A 124 -12.53 4.19 6.28
N ARG A 125 -13.37 3.19 6.57
CA ARG A 125 -14.76 3.37 7.00
C ARG A 125 -14.92 3.43 8.52
N SER A 126 -13.88 3.08 9.28
CA SER A 126 -13.92 2.95 10.75
C SER A 126 -13.94 4.28 11.51
#